data_AF-A0A1E5CA03-F1
#
_entry.id   AF-A0A1E5CA03-F1
#
_cell.length_a   1.000
_cell.length_b   1.000
_cell.length_c   1.000
_cell.angle_alpha   90.00
_cell.angle_beta   90.00
_cell.angle_gamma   90.00
#
_symmetry.space_group_name_H-M   'P 1'
#
loop_
_entity.id
_entity.type
_entity.pdbx_description
1 polymer ?
#
loop_
_entity_poly.entity_id
_entity_poly.type
_entity_poly.pdbx_seq_one_letter_code
_entity_poly.pdbx_strand_id
1 'polypeptide(L)'
;MAKLKHHLKKSNREYSVLAALIVLGLLMFLWNIKPFINGTGCKFKFNSESESLKSQGACIDGILTSVVHQKKSGRIYTKKYIWGYWGSDIFLYLISEKWQKPIDISNKKDIDLQDFQYDHVNFLSAKIFKSSEGKIYSVYDYPIDLIHEDNINGKFGFIDYKPKFIGVE
;
A
#
# COMPACT_ATOMS: atom_id res chain seq x y z
N MET A 1 40.74 -31.07 30.96
CA MET A 1 39.65 -30.11 31.27
C MET A 1 39.65 -28.83 30.42
N ALA A 2 40.81 -28.26 30.03
CA ALA A 2 40.85 -26.99 29.26
C ALA A 2 40.23 -27.06 27.84
N LYS A 3 40.45 -28.15 27.09
CA LYS A 3 39.85 -28.37 25.75
C LYS A 3 38.31 -28.42 25.80
N LEU A 4 37.72 -29.06 26.80
CA LEU A 4 36.26 -29.16 26.96
C LEU A 4 35.63 -27.79 27.25
N LYS A 5 36.24 -26.98 28.14
CA LYS A 5 35.80 -25.61 28.41
C LYS A 5 35.88 -24.71 27.16
N HIS A 6 36.91 -24.88 26.33
CA HIS A 6 37.06 -24.12 25.08
C HIS A 6 35.99 -24.48 24.04
N HIS A 7 35.68 -25.77 23.86
CA HIS A 7 34.61 -26.22 22.96
C HIS A 7 33.22 -25.76 23.43
N LEU A 8 32.92 -25.85 24.73
CA LEU A 8 31.66 -25.36 25.30
C LEU A 8 31.51 -23.84 25.15
N LYS A 9 32.60 -23.07 25.34
CA LYS A 9 32.59 -21.61 25.17
C LYS A 9 32.40 -21.18 23.70
N LYS A 10 32.99 -21.94 22.76
CA LYS A 10 32.80 -21.71 21.31
C LYS A 10 31.36 -22.02 20.87
N SER A 11 30.83 -23.15 21.32
CA SER A 11 29.46 -23.59 21.07
C SER A 11 28.42 -22.59 21.58
N ASN A 12 28.54 -22.11 22.82
CA ASN A 12 27.65 -21.08 23.37
C ASN A 12 27.70 -19.76 22.61
N ARG A 13 28.88 -19.34 22.11
CA ARG A 13 29.02 -18.12 21.31
C ARG A 13 28.30 -18.24 19.96
N GLU A 14 28.37 -19.38 19.31
CA GLU A 14 27.68 -19.63 18.03
C GLU A 14 26.16 -19.61 18.20
N TYR A 15 25.62 -20.23 19.26
CA TYR A 15 24.19 -20.16 19.58
C TYR A 15 23.71 -18.75 19.94
N SER A 16 24.51 -17.98 20.70
CA SER A 16 24.17 -16.59 21.03
C SER A 16 24.13 -15.69 19.79
N VAL A 17 25.03 -15.88 18.83
CA VAL A 17 25.03 -15.13 17.56
C VAL A 17 23.80 -15.49 16.72
N LEU A 18 23.49 -16.79 16.61
CA LEU A 18 22.31 -17.24 15.87
C LEU A 18 21.01 -16.69 16.48
N ALA A 19 20.86 -16.74 17.81
CA ALA A 19 19.71 -16.17 18.50
C ALA A 19 19.60 -14.66 18.26
N ALA A 20 20.71 -13.92 18.30
CA ALA A 20 20.71 -12.48 18.02
C ALA A 20 20.26 -12.16 16.59
N LEU A 21 20.69 -12.96 15.60
CA LEU A 21 20.26 -12.79 14.20
C LEU A 21 18.77 -13.08 14.02
N ILE A 22 18.24 -14.11 14.70
CA ILE A 22 16.81 -14.42 14.69
C ILE A 22 16.00 -13.27 15.29
N VAL A 23 16.43 -12.74 16.44
CA VAL A 23 15.77 -11.62 17.10
C VAL A 23 15.83 -10.36 16.22
N LEU A 24 16.98 -10.07 15.61
CA LEU A 24 17.11 -8.95 14.68
C LEU A 24 16.20 -9.11 13.47
N GLY A 25 16.13 -10.31 12.89
CA GLY A 25 15.22 -10.63 11.79
C GLY A 25 13.76 -10.44 12.16
N LEU A 26 13.35 -10.88 13.36
CA LEU A 26 11.99 -10.67 13.88
C LEU A 26 11.68 -9.19 14.08
N LEU A 27 12.61 -8.40 14.64
CA LEU A 27 12.43 -6.96 14.83
C LEU A 27 12.29 -6.24 13.48
N MET A 28 13.11 -6.58 12.50
CA MET A 28 12.99 -6.04 11.13
C MET A 28 11.66 -6.41 10.49
N PHE A 29 11.20 -7.66 10.65
CA PHE A 29 9.91 -8.08 10.15
C PHE A 29 8.76 -7.30 10.78
N LEU A 30 8.76 -7.17 12.11
CA LEU A 30 7.76 -6.40 12.85
C LEU A 30 7.75 -4.92 12.45
N TRP A 31 8.92 -4.35 12.15
CA TRP A 31 9.03 -2.97 11.68
C TRP A 31 8.39 -2.76 10.30
N ASN A 32 8.49 -3.73 9.41
CA ASN A 32 7.93 -3.64 8.05
C ASN A 32 6.43 -3.96 8.01
N ILE A 33 5.92 -4.82 8.90
CA ILE A 33 4.50 -5.17 8.93
C ILE A 33 3.63 -4.17 9.71
N LYS A 34 4.26 -3.29 10.52
CA LYS A 34 3.54 -2.30 11.33
C LYS A 34 2.48 -1.48 10.57
N PRO A 35 2.67 -1.05 9.30
CA PRO A 35 1.65 -0.26 8.62
C PRO A 35 0.40 -1.07 8.34
N PHE A 36 0.55 -2.37 8.04
CA PHE A 36 -0.56 -3.29 7.80
C PHE A 36 -1.31 -3.61 9.09
N ILE A 37 -0.59 -3.82 10.20
CA ILE A 37 -1.22 -3.97 11.52
C ILE A 37 -2.04 -2.72 11.85
N ASN A 38 -1.49 -1.51 11.69
CA ASN A 38 -2.25 -0.28 11.89
C ASN A 38 -3.45 -0.17 10.93
N GLY A 39 -3.27 -0.58 9.68
CA GLY A 39 -4.28 -0.58 8.63
C GLY A 39 -5.47 -1.50 8.89
N THR A 40 -5.31 -2.56 9.70
CA THR A 40 -6.47 -3.38 10.14
C THR A 40 -7.51 -2.59 10.93
N GLY A 41 -7.20 -1.39 11.42
CA GLY A 41 -8.18 -0.48 12.03
C GLY A 41 -8.91 0.43 11.04
N CYS A 42 -8.72 0.27 9.73
CA CYS A 42 -9.31 1.15 8.74
C CYS A 42 -10.84 1.02 8.71
N LYS A 43 -11.51 2.18 8.60
CA LYS A 43 -12.95 2.28 8.37
C LYS A 43 -13.23 3.59 7.67
N PHE A 44 -13.09 3.61 6.36
CA PHE A 44 -13.31 4.81 5.55
C PHE A 44 -13.96 4.50 4.21
N LYS A 45 -14.61 5.51 3.64
CA LYS A 45 -15.02 5.56 2.23
C LYS A 45 -14.18 6.59 1.51
N PHE A 46 -13.91 6.36 0.24
CA PHE A 46 -13.16 7.30 -0.57
C PHE A 46 -13.75 7.43 -1.98
N ASN A 47 -13.57 8.61 -2.54
CA ASN A 47 -13.58 8.86 -3.97
C ASN A 47 -12.23 9.46 -4.34
N SER A 48 -11.68 9.04 -5.46
CA SER A 48 -10.36 9.44 -5.89
C SER A 48 -10.37 9.66 -7.40
N GLU A 49 -9.75 10.75 -7.85
CA GLU A 49 -9.74 11.11 -9.25
C GLU A 49 -8.36 11.61 -9.69
N SER A 50 -7.89 11.09 -10.82
CA SER A 50 -6.70 11.53 -11.52
C SER A 50 -7.06 11.90 -12.97
N GLU A 51 -6.08 12.29 -13.77
CA GLU A 51 -6.29 12.56 -15.19
C GLU A 51 -6.81 11.34 -15.96
N SER A 52 -6.29 10.14 -15.67
CA SER A 52 -6.61 8.91 -16.39
C SER A 52 -7.63 8.02 -15.67
N LEU A 53 -7.77 8.14 -14.35
CA LEU A 53 -8.55 7.22 -13.53
C LEU A 53 -9.59 7.95 -12.69
N LYS A 54 -10.72 7.28 -12.48
CA LYS A 54 -11.65 7.59 -11.39
C LYS A 54 -11.84 6.33 -10.56
N SER A 55 -11.74 6.44 -9.25
CA SER A 55 -11.98 5.30 -8.37
C SER A 55 -12.80 5.68 -7.16
N GLN A 56 -13.53 4.71 -6.65
CA GLN A 56 -14.34 4.86 -5.46
C GLN A 56 -14.38 3.55 -4.70
N GLY A 57 -14.52 3.62 -3.38
CA GLY A 57 -14.47 2.42 -2.58
C GLY A 57 -14.52 2.64 -1.09
N ALA A 58 -14.13 1.60 -0.37
CA ALA A 58 -14.07 1.61 1.09
C ALA A 58 -12.96 0.71 1.62
N CYS A 59 -12.42 1.08 2.77
CA CYS A 59 -11.56 0.22 3.57
C CYS A 59 -12.29 -0.19 4.83
N ILE A 60 -12.31 -1.50 5.10
CA ILE A 60 -12.87 -2.09 6.31
C ILE A 60 -11.92 -3.19 6.77
N ASP A 61 -11.51 -3.13 8.04
CA ASP A 61 -10.73 -4.17 8.72
C ASP A 61 -9.43 -4.57 7.98
N GLY A 62 -8.76 -3.58 7.39
CA GLY A 62 -7.52 -3.75 6.65
C GLY A 62 -7.69 -4.16 5.19
N ILE A 63 -8.93 -4.28 4.69
CA ILE A 63 -9.20 -4.60 3.29
C ILE A 63 -9.78 -3.38 2.58
N LEU A 64 -9.01 -2.84 1.64
CA LEU A 64 -9.47 -1.79 0.73
C LEU A 64 -10.11 -2.43 -0.50
N THR A 65 -11.37 -2.14 -0.77
CA THR A 65 -12.03 -2.48 -2.04
C THR A 65 -12.21 -1.21 -2.86
N SER A 66 -11.69 -1.21 -4.09
CA SER A 66 -11.72 -0.07 -5.01
C SER A 66 -12.36 -0.50 -6.33
N VAL A 67 -13.37 0.25 -6.79
CA VAL A 67 -13.87 0.17 -8.16
C VAL A 67 -13.17 1.25 -8.96
N VAL A 68 -12.45 0.85 -10.00
CA VAL A 68 -11.63 1.72 -10.85
C VAL A 68 -12.28 1.82 -12.22
N HIS A 69 -12.37 3.05 -12.71
CA HIS A 69 -12.86 3.43 -14.02
C HIS A 69 -11.72 4.11 -14.78
N GLN A 70 -11.25 3.48 -15.86
CA GLN A 70 -10.29 4.10 -16.78
C GLN A 70 -11.04 5.02 -17.73
N LYS A 71 -10.73 6.31 -17.71
CA LYS A 71 -11.47 7.34 -18.45
C LYS A 71 -11.32 7.18 -19.96
N LYS A 72 -10.13 6.81 -20.43
CA LYS A 72 -9.80 6.70 -21.86
C LYS A 72 -10.35 5.42 -22.49
N SER A 73 -10.04 4.26 -21.93
CA SER A 73 -10.49 2.98 -22.47
C SER A 73 -11.92 2.61 -22.05
N GLY A 74 -12.52 3.34 -21.10
CA GLY A 74 -13.83 3.04 -20.53
C GLY A 74 -13.89 1.71 -19.76
N ARG A 75 -12.73 1.16 -19.36
CA ARG A 75 -12.65 -0.09 -18.59
C ARG A 75 -13.15 0.12 -17.17
N ILE A 76 -13.73 -0.94 -16.61
CA ILE A 76 -14.18 -0.97 -15.23
C ILE A 76 -13.75 -2.28 -14.59
N TYR A 77 -13.09 -2.18 -13.44
CA TYR A 77 -12.68 -3.34 -12.65
C TYR A 77 -12.70 -3.03 -11.17
N THR A 78 -12.69 -4.07 -10.36
CA THR A 78 -12.62 -3.99 -8.91
C THR A 78 -11.31 -4.59 -8.43
N LYS A 79 -10.55 -3.84 -7.63
CA LYS A 79 -9.36 -4.33 -6.94
C LYS A 79 -9.63 -4.41 -5.44
N LYS A 80 -9.07 -5.44 -4.81
CA LYS A 80 -8.99 -5.58 -3.36
C LYS A 80 -7.54 -5.59 -2.94
N TYR A 81 -7.23 -4.81 -1.91
CA TYR A 81 -5.90 -4.70 -1.36
C TYR A 81 -5.90 -4.94 0.15
N ILE A 82 -4.80 -5.48 0.65
CA ILE A 82 -4.42 -5.29 2.05
C ILE A 82 -3.95 -3.85 2.18
N TRP A 83 -4.59 -3.13 3.10
CA TRP A 83 -4.32 -1.73 3.39
C TRP A 83 -3.27 -1.61 4.48
N GLY A 84 -2.17 -0.92 4.17
CA GLY A 84 -1.16 -0.50 5.11
C GLY A 84 -1.09 1.02 5.20
N TYR A 85 -0.95 1.55 6.40
CA TYR A 85 -0.87 3.00 6.62
C TYR A 85 0.02 3.33 7.81
N TRP A 86 0.93 4.30 7.62
CA TRP A 86 1.80 4.81 8.68
C TRP A 86 2.23 6.26 8.40
N GLY A 87 1.86 7.20 9.26
CA GLY A 87 2.24 8.62 9.08
C GLY A 87 1.59 9.23 7.84
N SER A 88 2.37 9.52 6.80
CA SER A 88 1.89 10.01 5.50
C SER A 88 1.90 8.93 4.41
N ASP A 89 2.39 7.72 4.73
CA ASP A 89 2.62 6.67 3.74
C ASP A 89 1.44 5.68 3.71
N ILE A 90 1.01 5.35 2.49
CA ILE A 90 0.06 4.29 2.16
C ILE A 90 0.82 3.14 1.50
N PHE A 91 0.44 1.91 1.84
CA PHE A 91 0.89 0.70 1.21
C PHE A 91 -0.31 -0.15 0.80
N LEU A 92 -0.34 -0.61 -0.44
CA LEU A 92 -1.40 -1.45 -0.98
C LEU A 92 -0.81 -2.73 -1.50
N TYR A 93 -1.24 -3.87 -0.97
CA TYR A 93 -0.87 -5.18 -1.49
C TYR A 93 -2.08 -5.84 -2.14
N LEU A 94 -2.03 -6.06 -3.45
CA LEU A 94 -3.12 -6.60 -4.24
C LEU A 94 -3.40 -8.05 -3.83
N ILE A 95 -4.66 -8.35 -3.51
CA ILE A 95 -5.11 -9.71 -3.17
C ILE A 95 -6.12 -10.26 -4.17
N SER A 96 -6.84 -9.40 -4.89
CA SER A 96 -7.81 -9.83 -5.89
C SER A 96 -8.12 -8.70 -6.87
N GLU A 97 -8.29 -9.07 -8.13
CA GLU A 97 -8.81 -8.20 -9.18
C GLU A 97 -9.97 -8.91 -9.88
N LYS A 98 -11.00 -8.16 -10.25
CA LYS A 98 -12.12 -8.64 -11.05
C LYS A 98 -12.50 -7.60 -12.11
N TRP A 99 -12.42 -8.01 -13.37
CA TRP A 99 -12.88 -7.23 -14.51
C TRP A 99 -14.41 -7.25 -14.59
N GLN A 100 -15.01 -6.06 -14.71
CA GLN A 100 -16.45 -5.90 -14.95
C GLN A 100 -16.73 -5.58 -16.42
N LYS A 101 -15.88 -4.74 -17.02
CA LYS A 101 -15.90 -4.39 -18.43
C LYS A 101 -14.49 -4.50 -19.01
N PRO A 102 -14.13 -5.60 -19.68
CA PRO A 102 -12.81 -5.79 -20.26
C PRO A 102 -12.62 -4.90 -21.50
N ILE A 103 -11.37 -4.82 -21.97
CA ILE A 103 -10.98 -4.11 -23.19
C ILE A 103 -11.69 -4.72 -24.39
N ASP A 104 -12.21 -3.88 -25.28
CA ASP A 104 -12.44 -4.31 -26.66
C ASP A 104 -11.11 -4.29 -27.43
N ILE A 105 -10.46 -5.45 -27.49
CA ILE A 105 -9.14 -5.62 -28.12
C ILE A 105 -9.19 -5.43 -29.65
N SER A 106 -10.39 -5.31 -30.23
CA SER A 106 -10.55 -5.07 -31.66
C SER A 106 -10.06 -3.67 -32.08
N ASN A 107 -10.04 -2.69 -31.16
CA ASN A 107 -9.53 -1.34 -31.40
C ASN A 107 -8.22 -1.09 -30.64
N LYS A 108 -7.08 -1.27 -31.33
CA LYS A 108 -5.72 -1.04 -30.77
C LYS A 108 -5.47 0.41 -30.27
N LYS A 109 -6.34 1.37 -30.59
CA LYS A 109 -6.24 2.76 -30.12
C LYS A 109 -6.64 2.94 -28.64
N ASP A 110 -7.26 1.93 -28.03
CA ASP A 110 -7.82 2.00 -26.67
C ASP A 110 -6.89 1.42 -25.59
N ILE A 111 -5.65 1.06 -25.95
CA ILE A 111 -4.65 0.54 -25.01
C ILE A 111 -3.68 1.66 -24.67
N ASP A 112 -3.86 2.27 -23.50
CA ASP A 112 -2.86 3.15 -22.90
C ASP A 112 -1.78 2.31 -22.19
N LEU A 113 -0.51 2.69 -22.36
CA LEU A 113 0.61 2.05 -21.66
C LEU A 113 0.51 2.29 -20.15
N GLN A 114 -0.03 3.44 -19.73
CA GLN A 114 -0.23 3.75 -18.31
C GLN A 114 -1.32 2.86 -17.69
N ASP A 115 -2.39 2.57 -18.44
CA ASP A 115 -3.43 1.62 -18.03
C ASP A 115 -2.84 0.22 -17.83
N PHE A 116 -2.00 -0.22 -18.77
CA PHE A 116 -1.34 -1.52 -18.68
C PHE A 116 -0.39 -1.62 -17.48
N GLN A 117 0.36 -0.56 -17.17
CA GLN A 117 1.24 -0.54 -16.00
C GLN A 117 0.45 -0.63 -14.71
N TYR A 118 -0.69 0.07 -14.60
CA TYR A 118 -1.55 0.00 -13.41
C TYR A 118 -2.17 -1.36 -13.17
N ASP A 119 -2.52 -2.07 -14.24
CA ASP A 119 -3.18 -3.37 -14.15
C ASP A 119 -2.26 -4.48 -13.58
N HIS A 120 -0.93 -4.36 -13.74
CA HIS A 120 0.02 -5.43 -13.40
C HIS A 120 0.82 -5.22 -12.10
N VAL A 121 0.44 -4.24 -11.27
CA VAL A 121 1.17 -3.92 -10.04
C VAL A 121 0.53 -4.57 -8.82
N ASN A 122 1.27 -5.53 -8.25
CA ASN A 122 0.85 -6.24 -7.04
C ASN A 122 1.07 -5.42 -5.76
N PHE A 123 1.97 -4.44 -5.78
CA PHE A 123 2.28 -3.61 -4.63
C PHE A 123 2.42 -2.15 -5.03
N LEU A 124 1.62 -1.29 -4.41
CA LEU A 124 1.70 0.16 -4.59
C LEU A 124 2.08 0.81 -3.26
N SER A 125 2.88 1.87 -3.35
CA SER A 125 3.13 2.79 -2.26
C SER A 125 2.81 4.20 -2.70
N ALA A 126 2.20 4.96 -1.79
CA ALA A 126 1.88 6.36 -2.04
C ALA A 126 2.14 7.22 -0.81
N LYS A 127 2.35 8.51 -1.04
CA LYS A 127 2.35 9.53 0.00
C LYS A 127 1.09 10.36 -0.06
N ILE A 128 0.55 10.71 1.11
CA ILE A 128 -0.62 11.56 1.24
C ILE A 128 -0.20 12.99 1.59
N PHE A 129 -0.70 13.94 0.80
CA PHE A 129 -0.47 15.38 0.96
C PHE A 129 -1.79 16.08 1.19
N LYS A 130 -1.72 17.25 1.82
CA LYS A 130 -2.85 18.18 1.88
C LYS A 130 -2.38 19.52 1.35
N SER A 131 -3.06 19.98 0.31
CA SER A 131 -2.83 21.31 -0.26
C SER A 131 -3.23 22.41 0.73
N SER A 132 -2.76 23.63 0.44
CA SER A 132 -3.16 24.85 1.16
C SER A 132 -4.68 25.10 1.11
N GLU A 133 -5.35 24.71 0.03
CA GLU A 133 -6.82 24.76 -0.11
C GLU A 133 -7.55 23.67 0.71
N GLY A 134 -6.81 22.77 1.34
CA GLY A 134 -7.33 21.70 2.17
C GLY A 134 -7.73 20.43 1.42
N LYS A 135 -7.50 20.36 0.10
CA LYS A 135 -7.68 19.14 -0.71
C LYS A 135 -6.59 18.12 -0.40
N ILE A 136 -6.96 16.85 -0.40
CA ILE A 136 -6.07 15.73 -0.12
C ILE A 136 -5.60 15.13 -1.44
N TYR A 137 -4.32 14.82 -1.53
CA TYR A 137 -3.73 14.16 -2.69
C TYR A 137 -2.98 12.89 -2.26
N SER A 138 -3.12 11.81 -3.03
CA SER A 138 -2.18 10.68 -2.98
C SER A 138 -1.29 10.67 -4.21
N VAL A 139 0.02 10.62 -3.97
CA VAL A 139 1.05 10.58 -5.00
C VAL A 139 1.71 9.21 -4.97
N TYR A 140 1.60 8.48 -6.07
CA TYR A 140 2.21 7.17 -6.26
C TYR A 140 3.54 7.36 -6.99
N ASP A 141 4.64 6.92 -6.39
CA ASP A 141 6.01 7.22 -6.89
C ASP A 141 6.57 6.13 -7.83
N TYR A 142 6.07 4.88 -7.77
CA TYR A 142 6.54 3.77 -8.62
C TYR A 142 5.57 2.58 -8.64
N PRO A 143 5.38 1.86 -9.76
CA PRO A 143 5.93 2.13 -11.10
C PRO A 143 5.07 3.10 -11.93
N ILE A 144 4.21 3.89 -11.29
CA ILE A 144 3.21 4.69 -11.97
C ILE A 144 3.16 6.04 -11.28
N ASP A 145 3.60 7.07 -12.00
CA ASP A 145 3.47 8.45 -11.56
C ASP A 145 2.00 8.85 -11.69
N LEU A 146 1.27 8.75 -10.58
CA LEU A 146 -0.14 9.12 -10.51
C LEU A 146 -0.38 10.03 -9.31
N ILE A 147 -1.03 11.16 -9.59
CA ILE A 147 -1.54 12.07 -8.57
C ILE A 147 -3.05 11.95 -8.57
N HIS A 148 -3.58 11.59 -7.42
CA HIS A 148 -5.00 11.41 -7.18
C HIS A 148 -5.49 12.49 -6.22
N GLU A 149 -6.52 13.23 -6.59
CA GLU A 149 -7.29 14.03 -5.63
C GLU A 149 -8.26 13.11 -4.90
N ASP A 150 -8.12 13.04 -3.57
CA ASP A 150 -8.89 12.12 -2.75
C ASP A 150 -9.88 12.86 -1.85
N ASN A 151 -11.13 12.38 -1.84
CA ASN A 151 -12.12 12.72 -0.84
C ASN A 151 -12.32 11.50 0.07
N ILE A 152 -11.76 11.56 1.27
CA ILE A 152 -11.73 10.44 2.20
C ILE A 152 -12.48 10.79 3.48
N ASN A 153 -13.42 9.92 3.86
CA ASN A 153 -14.21 10.08 5.07
C ASN A 153 -14.13 8.81 5.92
N GLY A 154 -13.48 8.92 7.08
CA GLY A 154 -13.36 7.85 8.06
C GLY A 154 -11.98 7.75 8.68
N LYS A 155 -11.63 6.57 9.18
CA LYS A 155 -10.36 6.27 9.87
C LYS A 155 -9.42 5.49 8.97
N PHE A 156 -8.16 5.89 8.88
CA PHE A 156 -7.15 5.21 8.07
C PHE A 156 -6.52 3.99 8.76
N GLY A 157 -6.54 3.97 10.09
CA GLY A 157 -6.02 2.88 10.92
C GLY A 157 -6.37 3.08 12.40
N PHE A 158 -5.76 2.28 13.26
CA PHE A 158 -5.99 2.34 14.71
C PHE A 158 -5.38 3.56 15.39
N ILE A 159 -4.12 3.88 15.04
CA ILE A 159 -3.29 4.83 15.80
C ILE A 159 -3.49 6.26 15.29
N ASP A 160 -3.59 6.43 13.97
CA ASP A 160 -3.70 7.72 13.32
C ASP A 160 -5.07 7.84 12.64
N TYR A 161 -6.03 8.40 13.38
CA TYR A 161 -7.43 8.53 12.95
C TYR A 161 -7.58 9.46 11.73
N LYS A 162 -6.76 10.51 11.66
CA LYS A 162 -6.66 11.46 10.54
C LYS A 162 -5.27 11.33 9.91
N PRO A 163 -5.14 11.41 8.57
CA PRO A 163 -3.84 11.34 7.93
C PRO A 163 -2.90 12.43 8.45
N LYS A 164 -1.63 12.09 8.69
CA LYS A 164 -0.60 13.12 8.82
C LYS A 164 -0.23 13.53 7.41
N PHE A 165 -0.69 14.70 7.02
CA PHE A 165 -0.40 15.26 5.71
C PHE A 165 0.97 15.93 5.73
N ILE A 166 1.75 15.70 4.68
CA ILE A 166 2.86 16.62 4.37
C ILE A 166 2.18 17.91 3.88
N GLY A 167 2.32 18.97 4.68
CA GLY A 167 1.84 20.29 4.30
C GLY A 167 2.82 20.95 3.33
N VAL A 168 2.28 21.66 2.34
CA VAL A 168 2.99 22.74 1.67
C VAL A 168 2.53 24.00 2.38
N GLU A 169 3.39 24.60 3.21
CA GLU A 169 3.15 25.96 3.73
C GLU A 169 3.22 26.98 2.60
#